data_AF-A0A7Y9JAH1-F1
#
_entry.id   AF-A0A7Y9JAH1-F1
#
_cell.length_a   1.000
_cell.length_b   1.000
_cell.length_c   1.000
_cell.angle_alpha   90.00
_cell.angle_beta   90.00
_cell.angle_gamma   90.00
#
_symmetry.space_group_name_H-M   'P 1'
#
loop_
_entity.id
_entity.type
_entity.pdbx_description
1 polymer ?
#
loop_
_entity_poly.entity_id
_entity_poly.type
_entity_poly.pdbx_seq_one_letter_code
_entity_poly.pdbx_strand_id
1 'polypeptide(L)'
;MCFSVQADLVAGAALVPVGVLSLREVKRLDELPFAALPLLFALHQLVEAVVWAGIDGDVGAGWAHAAALVYLGYALVVLPTLVPLSLLLLEPRRGRLRISPFVLLGLVVSVALLLGLLAQPVGVAPHPHAVEYQTGVTHGLWWAVLYVVAVIGPALLSGYRSIVVFGVLNLVGLVGAAVLYQSVFASLWCVYAALVSVLVLVHMIRRRRLRDPERLGETAWPAARA
;
A
#
# COMPACT_ATOMS: atom_id res chain seq x y z
N MET A 1 -3.37 -2.92 9.72
CA MET A 1 -4.14 -2.78 10.96
C MET A 1 -3.16 -2.78 12.10
N CYS A 2 -3.16 -1.76 12.94
CA CYS A 2 -2.56 -1.84 14.27
C CYS A 2 -3.65 -2.18 15.30
N PHE A 3 -3.27 -2.72 16.46
CA PHE A 3 -4.23 -3.31 17.42
C PHE A 3 -5.12 -2.31 18.18
N SER A 4 -4.89 -0.99 18.05
CA SER A 4 -5.60 0.02 18.84
C SER A 4 -5.57 1.39 18.18
N VAL A 5 -6.52 2.26 18.58
CA VAL A 5 -6.55 3.69 18.25
C VAL A 5 -5.17 4.34 18.42
N GLN A 6 -4.52 4.12 19.57
CA GLN A 6 -3.23 4.73 19.88
C GLN A 6 -2.14 4.26 18.91
N ALA A 7 -2.13 2.97 18.57
CA ALA A 7 -1.14 2.42 17.65
C ALA A 7 -1.34 2.95 16.22
N ASP A 8 -2.58 3.04 15.75
CA ASP A 8 -2.93 3.60 14.44
C ASP A 8 -2.56 5.10 14.37
N LEU A 9 -2.85 5.86 15.42
CA LEU A 9 -2.47 7.28 15.52
C LEU A 9 -0.95 7.48 15.51
N VAL A 10 -0.22 6.70 16.30
CA VAL A 10 1.25 6.78 16.36
C VAL A 10 1.87 6.39 15.02
N ALA A 11 1.41 5.29 14.41
CA ALA A 11 1.90 4.83 13.11
C ALA A 11 1.60 5.86 12.01
N GLY A 12 0.36 6.36 11.96
CA GLY A 12 -0.05 7.40 11.01
C GLY A 12 0.78 8.67 11.17
N ALA A 13 0.88 9.21 12.38
CA ALA A 13 1.64 10.43 12.66
C ALA A 13 3.13 10.27 12.35
N ALA A 14 3.74 9.13 12.68
CA ALA A 14 5.15 8.86 12.40
C ALA A 14 5.46 8.77 10.90
N LEU A 15 4.49 8.36 10.08
CA LEU A 15 4.64 8.20 8.64
C LEU A 15 4.42 9.49 7.84
N VAL A 16 3.68 10.46 8.38
CA VAL A 16 3.44 11.76 7.71
C VAL A 16 4.75 12.44 7.29
N PRO A 17 5.78 12.60 8.16
CA PRO A 17 7.06 13.19 7.76
C PRO A 17 7.74 12.42 6.63
N VAL A 18 7.71 11.07 6.66
CA VAL A 18 8.31 10.22 5.63
C VAL A 18 7.61 10.42 4.29
N GLY A 19 6.28 10.53 4.29
CA GLY A 19 5.50 10.84 3.10
C GLY A 19 5.77 12.23 2.54
N VAL A 20 5.79 13.26 3.40
CA VAL A 20 6.10 14.64 3.00
C VAL A 20 7.51 14.74 2.41
N LEU A 21 8.50 14.11 3.05
CA LEU A 21 9.86 14.07 2.54
C LEU A 21 9.93 13.34 1.20
N SER A 22 9.25 12.20 1.05
CA SER A 22 9.21 11.45 -0.21
C SER A 22 8.64 12.29 -1.35
N LEU A 23 7.57 13.05 -1.08
CA LEU A 23 6.94 13.96 -2.04
C LEU A 23 7.84 15.15 -2.41
N ARG A 24 8.64 15.67 -1.47
CA ARG A 24 9.61 16.76 -1.76
C ARG A 24 10.73 16.32 -2.71
N GLU A 25 10.99 15.02 -2.79
CA GLU A 25 12.00 14.47 -3.69
C GLU A 25 11.49 14.31 -5.14
N VAL A 26 10.17 14.45 -5.37
CA VAL A 26 9.54 14.35 -6.69
C VAL A 26 10.02 15.46 -7.62
N LYS A 27 10.43 15.07 -8.82
CA LYS A 27 10.80 15.97 -9.93
C LYS A 27 9.87 15.88 -11.12
N ARG A 28 9.14 14.76 -11.27
CA ARG A 28 8.23 14.52 -12.39
C ARG A 28 6.91 13.94 -11.90
N LEU A 29 5.83 14.22 -12.64
CA LEU A 29 4.48 13.77 -12.25
C LEU A 29 4.32 12.24 -12.24
N ASP A 30 5.14 11.52 -13.01
CA ASP A 30 5.14 10.06 -13.04
C ASP A 30 5.78 9.42 -11.78
N GLU A 31 6.52 10.19 -10.98
CA GLU A 31 7.07 9.72 -9.70
C GLU A 31 6.08 9.92 -8.53
N LEU A 32 5.09 10.82 -8.72
CA LEU A 32 4.16 11.24 -7.67
C LEU A 32 3.39 10.07 -7.04
N PRO A 33 2.80 9.11 -7.80
CA PRO A 33 2.00 8.06 -7.19
C PRO A 33 2.81 7.15 -6.27
N PHE A 34 4.07 6.87 -6.61
CA PHE A 34 4.96 6.05 -5.77
C PHE A 34 5.44 6.81 -4.54
N ALA A 35 5.84 8.08 -4.73
CA ALA A 35 6.28 8.94 -3.64
C ALA A 35 5.17 9.25 -2.63
N ALA A 36 3.90 9.20 -3.05
CA ALA A 36 2.74 9.42 -2.20
C ALA A 36 2.37 8.20 -1.33
N LEU A 37 2.87 6.99 -1.64
CA LEU A 37 2.48 5.76 -0.93
C LEU A 37 2.63 5.85 0.60
N PRO A 38 3.73 6.40 1.18
CA PRO A 38 3.85 6.52 2.62
C PRO A 38 2.81 7.46 3.24
N LEU A 39 2.48 8.56 2.56
CA LEU A 39 1.47 9.52 3.03
C LEU A 39 0.06 8.93 2.94
N LEU A 40 -0.25 8.23 1.86
CA LEU A 40 -1.53 7.55 1.69
C LEU A 40 -1.71 6.44 2.72
N PHE A 41 -0.65 5.69 3.04
CA PHE A 41 -0.66 4.71 4.11
C PHE A 41 -0.83 5.37 5.49
N ALA A 42 -0.16 6.51 5.74
CA ALA A 42 -0.37 7.29 6.97
C ALA A 42 -1.84 7.70 7.13
N LEU A 43 -2.44 8.26 6.09
CA LEU A 43 -3.87 8.64 6.08
C LEU A 43 -4.76 7.42 6.32
N HIS A 44 -4.44 6.29 5.69
CA HIS A 44 -5.19 5.05 5.87
C HIS A 44 -5.19 4.57 7.33
N GLN A 45 -4.06 4.66 8.04
CA GLN A 45 -3.99 4.35 9.48
C GLN A 45 -4.78 5.36 10.33
N LEU A 46 -4.70 6.66 10.02
CA LEU A 46 -5.48 7.67 10.73
C LEU A 46 -6.99 7.48 10.55
N VAL A 47 -7.44 7.01 9.38
CA VAL A 47 -8.85 6.66 9.16
C VAL A 47 -9.25 5.43 9.98
N GLU A 48 -8.38 4.44 10.14
CA GLU A 48 -8.60 3.26 10.99
C GLU A 48 -8.83 3.66 12.45
N ALA A 49 -8.08 4.64 12.96
CA ALA A 49 -8.28 5.19 14.29
C ALA A 49 -9.69 5.79 14.48
N VAL A 50 -10.27 6.39 13.44
CA VAL A 50 -11.67 6.89 13.47
C VAL A 50 -12.66 5.73 13.46
N VAL A 51 -12.36 4.62 12.77
CA VAL A 51 -13.20 3.41 12.82
C VAL A 51 -13.23 2.85 14.23
N TRP A 52 -12.07 2.74 14.89
CA TRP A 52 -11.99 2.32 16.29
C TRP A 52 -12.78 3.24 17.22
N ALA A 53 -12.62 4.56 17.10
CA ALA A 53 -13.42 5.53 17.85
C ALA A 53 -14.94 5.33 17.64
N GLY A 54 -15.35 4.84 16.46
CA GLY A 54 -16.73 4.50 16.17
C GLY A 54 -17.21 3.25 16.90
N ILE A 55 -16.34 2.26 17.07
CA ILE A 55 -16.60 1.04 17.85
C ILE A 55 -16.71 1.37 19.34
N ASP A 56 -15.85 2.25 19.84
CA ASP A 56 -15.82 2.68 21.25
C ASP A 56 -16.98 3.63 21.60
N GLY A 57 -17.70 4.15 20.58
CA GLY A 57 -18.83 5.07 20.75
C GLY A 57 -18.45 6.55 20.87
N ASP A 58 -17.19 6.89 20.63
CA ASP A 58 -16.66 8.26 20.72
C ASP A 58 -17.04 9.13 19.52
N VAL A 59 -17.41 8.53 18.38
CA VAL A 59 -17.90 9.25 17.20
C VAL A 59 -19.26 8.73 16.74
N GLY A 60 -20.07 9.61 16.15
CA GLY A 60 -21.40 9.25 15.67
C GLY A 60 -21.38 8.17 14.58
N ALA A 61 -22.42 7.32 14.55
CA ALA A 61 -22.51 6.17 13.65
C ALA A 61 -22.30 6.52 12.15
N GLY A 62 -22.75 7.68 11.71
CA GLY A 62 -22.52 8.16 10.33
C GLY A 62 -21.03 8.39 10.02
N TRP A 63 -20.28 8.97 10.95
CA TRP A 63 -18.83 9.18 10.81
C TRP A 63 -18.05 7.86 10.86
N ALA A 64 -18.41 6.97 11.80
CA ALA A 64 -17.83 5.64 11.89
C ALA A 64 -18.02 4.84 10.59
N HIS A 65 -19.24 4.86 10.03
CA HIS A 65 -19.56 4.20 8.78
C HIS A 65 -18.80 4.80 7.60
N ALA A 66 -18.75 6.14 7.49
CA ALA A 66 -17.98 6.82 6.46
C ALA A 66 -16.49 6.47 6.55
N ALA A 67 -15.91 6.44 7.76
CA ALA A 67 -14.53 6.04 7.97
C ALA A 67 -14.27 4.59 7.52
N ALA A 68 -15.17 3.66 7.84
CA ALA A 68 -15.06 2.27 7.40
C ALA A 68 -15.12 2.14 5.87
N LEU A 69 -16.01 2.89 5.19
CA LEU A 69 -16.08 2.92 3.74
C LEU A 69 -14.82 3.51 3.10
N VAL A 70 -14.27 4.59 3.65
CA VAL A 70 -13.01 5.18 3.17
C VAL A 70 -11.85 4.22 3.38
N TYR A 71 -11.79 3.57 4.54
CA TYR A 71 -10.78 2.58 4.87
C TYR A 71 -10.80 1.42 3.86
N LEU A 72 -11.94 0.76 3.71
CA LEU A 72 -12.11 -0.37 2.79
C LEU A 72 -11.97 0.04 1.33
N GLY A 73 -12.51 1.19 0.94
CA GLY A 73 -12.38 1.71 -0.42
C GLY A 73 -10.91 1.93 -0.79
N TYR A 74 -10.11 2.49 0.12
CA TYR A 74 -8.68 2.61 -0.12
C TYR A 74 -8.00 1.24 -0.22
N ALA A 75 -8.20 0.37 0.76
CA ALA A 75 -7.51 -0.92 0.84
C ALA A 75 -7.88 -1.88 -0.30
N LEU A 76 -9.18 -2.01 -0.59
CA LEU A 76 -9.70 -2.99 -1.54
C LEU A 76 -9.77 -2.47 -2.98
N VAL A 77 -10.00 -1.16 -3.17
CA VAL A 77 -10.28 -0.61 -4.50
C VAL A 77 -9.10 0.21 -5.01
N VAL A 78 -8.54 1.12 -4.20
CA VAL A 78 -7.47 2.01 -4.66
C VAL A 78 -6.15 1.27 -4.76
N LEU A 79 -5.74 0.57 -3.70
CA LEU A 79 -4.41 -0.02 -3.59
C LEU A 79 -4.05 -1.03 -4.70
N PRO A 80 -4.92 -1.99 -5.10
CA PRO A 80 -4.57 -2.99 -6.11
C PRO A 80 -4.21 -2.39 -7.47
N THR A 81 -4.78 -1.23 -7.82
CA THR A 81 -4.44 -0.53 -9.07
C THR A 81 -3.30 0.47 -8.86
N LEU A 82 -3.33 1.21 -7.74
CA LEU A 82 -2.38 2.29 -7.47
C LEU A 82 -0.94 1.79 -7.42
N VAL A 83 -0.69 0.68 -6.71
CA VAL A 83 0.68 0.16 -6.53
C VAL A 83 1.32 -0.28 -7.86
N PRO A 84 0.75 -1.22 -8.64
CA PRO A 84 1.34 -1.59 -9.92
C PRO A 84 1.43 -0.40 -10.89
N LEU A 85 0.47 0.52 -10.88
CA LEU A 85 0.52 1.73 -11.71
C LEU A 85 1.69 2.63 -11.31
N SER A 86 1.91 2.84 -10.02
CA SER A 86 3.03 3.63 -9.51
C SER A 86 4.39 3.06 -9.96
N LEU A 87 4.53 1.73 -9.95
CA LEU A 87 5.74 1.04 -10.39
C LEU A 87 5.90 1.08 -11.92
N LEU A 88 4.80 0.94 -12.67
CA LEU A 88 4.82 1.07 -14.13
C LEU A 88 5.34 2.45 -14.56
N LEU A 89 4.88 3.51 -13.87
CA LEU A 89 5.25 4.89 -14.17
C LEU A 89 6.72 5.18 -13.83
N LEU A 90 7.25 4.54 -12.79
CA LEU A 90 8.67 4.62 -12.44
C LEU A 90 9.60 3.90 -13.42
N GLU A 91 9.10 2.90 -14.13
CA GLU A 91 9.94 2.02 -14.93
C GLU A 91 10.28 2.62 -16.31
N PRO A 92 11.54 2.40 -16.78
CA PRO A 92 11.94 2.72 -18.15
C PRO A 92 11.05 2.02 -19.18
N ARG A 93 10.99 2.55 -20.41
CA ARG A 93 10.12 2.02 -21.48
C ARG A 93 10.18 0.50 -21.66
N ARG A 94 11.36 -0.12 -21.58
CA ARG A 94 11.55 -1.58 -21.69
C ARG A 94 11.00 -2.36 -20.50
N GLY A 95 11.01 -1.78 -19.29
CA GLY A 95 10.47 -2.38 -18.07
C GLY A 95 8.95 -2.38 -18.04
N ARG A 96 8.30 -1.40 -18.69
CA ARG A 96 6.84 -1.21 -18.65
C ARG A 96 6.04 -2.40 -19.15
N LEU A 97 6.49 -3.05 -20.22
CA LEU A 97 5.80 -4.22 -20.79
C LEU A 97 5.74 -5.41 -19.83
N ARG A 98 6.72 -5.52 -18.91
CA ARG A 98 6.74 -6.58 -17.88
C ARG A 98 5.74 -6.30 -16.76
N ILE A 99 5.46 -5.02 -16.47
CA ILE A 99 4.63 -4.58 -15.34
C ILE A 99 3.18 -4.31 -15.76
N SER A 100 2.93 -3.95 -17.02
CA SER A 100 1.59 -3.66 -17.53
C SER A 100 0.53 -4.75 -17.27
N PRO A 101 0.81 -6.08 -17.36
CA PRO A 101 -0.21 -7.07 -17.02
C PRO A 101 -0.67 -6.99 -15.56
N PHE A 102 0.21 -6.58 -14.63
CA PHE A 102 -0.14 -6.41 -13.22
C PHE A 102 -1.03 -5.19 -12.98
N VAL A 103 -0.89 -4.14 -13.78
CA VAL A 103 -1.81 -2.99 -13.74
C VAL A 103 -3.21 -3.40 -14.19
N LEU A 104 -3.30 -4.18 -15.27
CA LEU A 104 -4.59 -4.71 -15.74
C LEU A 104 -5.21 -5.64 -14.69
N LEU A 105 -4.42 -6.54 -14.13
CA LEU A 105 -4.88 -7.44 -13.06
C LEU A 105 -5.36 -6.63 -11.84
N GLY A 106 -4.58 -5.64 -11.41
CA GLY A 106 -4.94 -4.72 -10.32
C GLY A 106 -6.26 -4.01 -10.58
N LEU A 107 -6.46 -3.49 -11.79
CA LEU A 107 -7.72 -2.86 -12.19
C LEU A 107 -8.92 -3.82 -12.11
N VAL A 108 -8.76 -5.05 -12.62
CA VAL A 108 -9.81 -6.08 -12.54
C VAL A 108 -10.14 -6.41 -11.09
N VAL A 109 -9.12 -6.61 -10.24
CA VAL A 109 -9.30 -6.88 -8.82
C VAL A 109 -9.99 -5.71 -8.12
N SER A 110 -9.55 -4.47 -8.37
CA SER A 110 -10.16 -3.25 -7.83
C SER A 110 -11.65 -3.15 -8.16
N VAL A 111 -12.02 -3.38 -9.44
CA VAL A 111 -13.43 -3.31 -9.87
C VAL A 111 -14.24 -4.44 -9.22
N ALA A 112 -13.73 -5.66 -9.19
CA ALA A 112 -14.44 -6.79 -8.60
C ALA A 112 -14.67 -6.59 -7.09
N LEU A 113 -13.66 -6.12 -6.36
CA LEU A 113 -13.76 -5.82 -4.94
C LEU A 113 -14.67 -4.63 -4.65
N LEU A 114 -14.69 -3.60 -5.52
CA LEU A 114 -15.66 -2.51 -5.42
C LEU A 114 -17.09 -3.02 -5.57
N LEU A 115 -17.34 -3.89 -6.55
CA LEU A 115 -18.67 -4.48 -6.74
C LEU A 115 -19.09 -5.29 -5.51
N GLY A 116 -18.18 -6.08 -4.93
CA GLY A 116 -18.45 -6.81 -3.69
C GLY A 116 -18.68 -5.90 -2.48
N LEU A 117 -17.98 -4.76 -2.40
CA LEU A 117 -18.16 -3.75 -1.36
C LEU A 117 -19.52 -3.05 -1.48
N LEU A 118 -20.01 -2.81 -2.70
CA LEU A 118 -21.31 -2.19 -2.95
C LEU A 118 -22.48 -3.18 -2.88
N ALA A 119 -22.21 -4.49 -2.96
CA ALA A 119 -23.25 -5.51 -3.01
C ALA A 119 -24.01 -5.67 -1.69
N GLN A 120 -23.36 -5.44 -0.54
CA GLN A 120 -23.94 -5.58 0.79
C GLN A 120 -23.46 -4.45 1.70
N PRO A 121 -24.27 -4.03 2.70
CA PRO A 121 -23.82 -3.08 3.70
C PRO A 121 -22.56 -3.56 4.42
N VAL A 122 -21.62 -2.64 4.65
CA VAL A 122 -20.41 -2.93 5.41
C VAL A 122 -20.76 -3.09 6.89
N GLY A 123 -20.48 -4.28 7.41
CA GLY A 123 -20.49 -4.54 8.85
C GLY A 123 -19.12 -4.25 9.44
N VAL A 124 -19.10 -3.68 10.64
CA VAL A 124 -17.90 -3.46 11.43
C VAL A 124 -18.11 -4.14 12.77
N ALA A 125 -17.25 -5.12 13.09
CA ALA A 125 -17.32 -5.85 14.34
C ALA A 125 -15.96 -5.78 15.06
N PRO A 126 -15.95 -5.56 16.39
CA PRO A 126 -14.73 -5.69 17.17
C PRO A 126 -14.32 -7.16 17.23
N HIS A 127 -13.09 -7.45 16.84
CA HIS A 127 -12.42 -8.71 17.10
C HIS A 127 -11.35 -8.46 18.18
N PRO A 128 -11.01 -9.42 19.07
CA PRO A 128 -10.05 -9.21 20.17
C PRO A 128 -8.73 -8.53 19.80
N HIS A 129 -8.34 -8.63 18.53
CA HIS A 129 -7.06 -8.17 17.99
C HIS A 129 -7.19 -7.52 16.61
N ALA A 130 -8.39 -7.11 16.16
CA ALA A 130 -8.55 -6.43 14.87
C ALA A 130 -9.95 -5.79 14.77
N VAL A 131 -10.11 -4.88 13.82
CA VAL A 131 -11.43 -4.56 13.31
C VAL A 131 -11.79 -5.59 12.25
N GLU A 132 -12.85 -6.35 12.47
CA GLU A 132 -13.40 -7.25 11.48
C GLU A 132 -14.36 -6.48 10.58
N TYR A 133 -14.07 -6.47 9.28
CA TYR A 133 -14.92 -5.86 8.28
C TYR A 133 -15.68 -6.94 7.52
N GLN A 134 -17.00 -6.91 7.65
CA GLN A 134 -17.90 -7.82 6.94
C GLN A 134 -18.32 -7.14 5.64
N THR A 135 -18.03 -7.80 4.51
CA THR A 135 -18.30 -7.28 3.16
C THR A 135 -19.05 -8.33 2.33
N GLY A 136 -19.68 -7.89 1.23
CA GLY A 136 -20.34 -8.79 0.27
C GLY A 136 -19.38 -9.54 -0.67
N VAL A 137 -18.07 -9.48 -0.44
CA VAL A 137 -17.08 -10.12 -1.30
C VAL A 137 -17.14 -11.65 -1.14
N THR A 138 -17.58 -12.34 -2.19
CA THR A 138 -17.53 -13.80 -2.26
C THR A 138 -16.17 -14.28 -2.76
N HIS A 139 -15.81 -15.54 -2.49
CA HIS A 139 -14.53 -16.14 -2.93
C HIS A 139 -13.29 -15.38 -2.42
N GLY A 140 -13.31 -14.92 -1.17
CA GLY A 140 -12.28 -14.05 -0.58
C GLY A 140 -10.84 -14.54 -0.76
N LEU A 141 -10.59 -15.85 -0.66
CA LEU A 141 -9.25 -16.41 -0.86
C LEU A 141 -8.73 -16.20 -2.29
N TRP A 142 -9.57 -16.39 -3.30
CA TRP A 142 -9.19 -16.19 -4.70
C TRP A 142 -8.83 -14.73 -4.96
N TRP A 143 -9.67 -13.80 -4.51
CA TRP A 143 -9.39 -12.37 -4.65
C TRP A 143 -8.16 -11.92 -3.86
N ALA A 144 -7.93 -12.48 -2.67
CA ALA A 144 -6.73 -12.20 -1.88
C ALA A 144 -5.45 -12.62 -2.62
N VAL A 145 -5.43 -13.81 -3.23
CA VAL A 145 -4.27 -14.27 -4.02
C VAL A 145 -4.03 -13.35 -5.23
N LEU A 146 -5.09 -13.03 -5.99
CA LEU A 146 -4.97 -12.15 -7.16
C LEU A 146 -4.52 -10.73 -6.77
N TYR A 147 -5.02 -10.20 -5.66
CA TYR A 147 -4.60 -8.93 -5.08
C TYR A 147 -3.10 -8.94 -4.77
N VAL A 148 -2.63 -9.97 -4.07
CA VAL A 148 -1.22 -10.11 -3.69
C VAL A 148 -0.33 -10.17 -4.92
N VAL A 149 -0.72 -10.96 -5.92
CA VAL A 149 0.00 -11.04 -7.20
C VAL A 149 0.04 -9.67 -7.89
N ALA A 150 -1.07 -8.93 -7.92
CA ALA A 150 -1.16 -7.61 -8.54
C ALA A 150 -0.28 -6.56 -7.85
N VAL A 151 -0.23 -6.57 -6.51
CA VAL A 151 0.47 -5.56 -5.71
C VAL A 151 1.96 -5.87 -5.55
N ILE A 152 2.31 -7.12 -5.27
CA ILE A 152 3.69 -7.54 -4.96
C ILE A 152 4.45 -7.98 -6.21
N GLY A 153 3.80 -8.68 -7.13
CA GLY A 153 4.38 -9.16 -8.39
C GLY A 153 5.18 -8.11 -9.19
N PRO A 154 4.65 -6.90 -9.45
CA PRO A 154 5.39 -5.87 -10.20
C PRO A 154 6.66 -5.40 -9.48
N ALA A 155 6.67 -5.36 -8.15
CA ALA A 155 7.85 -4.95 -7.38
C ALA A 155 8.96 -6.00 -7.48
N LEU A 156 8.61 -7.29 -7.43
CA LEU A 156 9.56 -8.40 -7.58
C LEU A 156 10.20 -8.47 -8.98
N LEU A 157 9.47 -8.00 -10.00
CA LEU A 157 9.93 -7.98 -11.39
C LEU A 157 10.56 -6.64 -11.83
N SER A 158 10.66 -5.67 -10.91
CA SER A 158 11.23 -4.36 -11.18
C SER A 158 12.71 -4.44 -11.55
N GLY A 159 13.16 -3.56 -12.44
CA GLY A 159 14.58 -3.37 -12.75
C GLY A 159 15.38 -2.71 -11.63
N TYR A 160 14.72 -2.09 -10.64
CA TYR A 160 15.37 -1.41 -9.54
C TYR A 160 15.52 -2.32 -8.31
N ARG A 161 16.76 -2.61 -7.91
CA ARG A 161 17.06 -3.46 -6.73
C ARG A 161 16.34 -2.99 -5.46
N SER A 162 16.21 -1.68 -5.24
CA SER A 162 15.50 -1.13 -4.07
C SER A 162 13.99 -1.45 -4.09
N ILE A 163 13.37 -1.49 -5.26
CA ILE A 163 11.96 -1.87 -5.42
C ILE A 163 11.79 -3.38 -5.27
N VAL A 164 12.74 -4.18 -5.74
CA VAL A 164 12.72 -5.64 -5.52
C VAL A 164 12.82 -5.97 -4.03
N VAL A 165 13.73 -5.31 -3.29
CA VAL A 165 13.83 -5.45 -1.83
C VAL A 165 12.52 -5.06 -1.14
N PHE A 166 11.90 -3.96 -1.57
CA PHE A 166 10.56 -3.58 -1.12
C PHE A 166 9.54 -4.70 -1.37
N GLY A 167 9.51 -5.30 -2.57
CA GLY A 167 8.61 -6.41 -2.90
C GLY A 167 8.85 -7.66 -2.05
N VAL A 168 10.11 -8.06 -1.87
CA VAL A 168 10.50 -9.22 -1.05
C VAL A 168 10.10 -9.01 0.41
N LEU A 169 10.35 -7.83 0.96
CA LEU A 169 9.92 -7.52 2.33
C LEU A 169 8.38 -7.61 2.45
N ASN A 170 7.63 -7.15 1.44
CA ASN A 170 6.15 -7.24 1.45
C ASN A 170 5.68 -8.68 1.37
N LEU A 171 6.35 -9.51 0.59
CA LEU A 171 6.05 -10.93 0.53
C LEU A 171 6.34 -11.64 1.86
N VAL A 172 7.51 -11.36 2.47
CA VAL A 172 7.88 -11.93 3.77
C VAL A 172 6.94 -11.46 4.86
N GLY A 173 6.60 -10.17 4.89
CA GLY A 173 5.61 -9.61 5.81
C GLY A 173 4.26 -10.29 5.65
N LEU A 174 3.76 -10.43 4.44
CA LEU A 174 2.50 -11.11 4.15
C LEU A 174 2.51 -12.59 4.57
N VAL A 175 3.55 -13.34 4.21
CA VAL A 175 3.67 -14.76 4.59
C VAL A 175 3.78 -14.90 6.10
N GLY A 176 4.56 -14.04 6.75
CA GLY A 176 4.63 -13.96 8.21
C GLY A 176 3.26 -13.71 8.83
N ALA A 177 2.46 -12.81 8.25
CA ALA A 177 1.09 -12.52 8.69
C ALA A 177 0.22 -13.77 8.62
N ALA A 178 0.25 -14.45 7.47
CA ALA A 178 -0.57 -15.61 7.17
C ALA A 178 -0.19 -16.83 8.02
N VAL A 179 1.09 -17.02 8.34
CA VAL A 179 1.58 -18.17 9.12
C VAL A 179 1.41 -17.93 10.62
N LEU A 180 1.74 -16.73 11.09
CA LEU A 180 1.88 -16.50 12.52
C LEU A 180 0.55 -16.26 13.21
N TYR A 181 -0.51 -15.80 12.53
CA TYR A 181 -1.92 -15.68 12.99
C TYR A 181 -2.13 -15.25 14.47
N GLN A 182 -1.13 -14.60 15.09
CA GLN A 182 -1.05 -14.38 16.53
C GLN A 182 -0.90 -12.89 16.83
N SER A 183 -1.39 -12.54 18.01
CA SER A 183 -1.52 -11.22 18.65
C SER A 183 -0.25 -10.36 18.73
N VAL A 184 0.90 -10.78 18.21
CA VAL A 184 2.14 -9.98 18.11
C VAL A 184 2.29 -9.34 16.72
N PHE A 185 1.53 -9.82 15.73
CA PHE A 185 1.75 -9.48 14.33
C PHE A 185 1.35 -8.04 13.95
N ALA A 186 0.34 -7.43 14.57
CA ALA A 186 -0.03 -6.07 14.19
C ALA A 186 0.98 -5.01 14.67
N SER A 187 1.63 -5.20 15.83
CA SER A 187 2.76 -4.36 16.23
C SER A 187 3.94 -4.49 15.26
N LEU A 188 4.20 -5.72 14.79
CA LEU A 188 5.18 -5.97 13.72
C LEU A 188 4.76 -5.33 12.40
N TRP A 189 3.46 -5.27 12.10
CA TRP A 189 2.92 -4.63 10.90
C TRP A 189 3.17 -3.12 10.89
N CYS A 190 3.00 -2.42 12.01
CA CYS A 190 3.26 -0.98 12.06
C CYS A 190 4.78 -0.69 11.85
N VAL A 191 5.65 -1.48 12.49
CA VAL A 191 7.11 -1.40 12.27
C VAL A 191 7.48 -1.74 10.83
N TYR A 192 6.84 -2.77 10.28
CA TYR A 192 6.98 -3.21 8.90
C TYR A 192 6.59 -2.10 7.91
N ALA A 193 5.43 -1.46 8.11
CA ALA A 193 4.99 -0.33 7.31
C ALA A 193 5.94 0.87 7.39
N ALA A 194 6.52 1.14 8.56
CA ALA A 194 7.56 2.14 8.73
C ALA A 194 8.81 1.82 7.91
N LEU A 195 9.31 0.58 7.99
CA LEU A 195 10.46 0.11 7.21
C LEU A 195 10.23 0.27 5.70
N VAL A 196 9.08 -0.20 5.23
CA VAL A 196 8.65 -0.12 3.82
C VAL A 196 8.55 1.33 3.35
N SER A 197 7.98 2.20 4.17
CA SER A 197 7.86 3.64 3.87
C SER A 197 9.22 4.34 3.80
N VAL A 198 10.15 3.97 4.69
CA VAL A 198 11.53 4.48 4.64
C VAL A 198 12.25 4.00 3.37
N LEU A 199 12.01 2.77 2.91
CA LEU A 199 12.57 2.30 1.64
C LEU A 199 12.06 3.11 0.43
N VAL A 200 10.78 3.50 0.44
CA VAL A 200 10.23 4.42 -0.57
C VAL A 200 10.97 5.76 -0.53
N LEU A 201 11.14 6.36 0.65
CA LEU A 201 11.88 7.61 0.81
C LEU A 201 13.33 7.48 0.32
N VAL A 202 14.04 6.43 0.72
CA VAL A 202 15.43 6.17 0.29
C VAL A 202 15.51 5.98 -1.22
N HIS A 203 14.55 5.29 -1.83
CA HIS A 203 14.46 5.16 -3.28
C HIS A 203 14.30 6.55 -3.93
N MET A 204 13.40 7.38 -3.42
CA MET A 204 13.16 8.72 -3.95
C MET A 204 14.39 9.64 -3.82
N ILE A 205 15.08 9.63 -2.67
CA ILE A 205 16.33 10.39 -2.45
C ILE A 205 17.41 9.94 -3.45
N ARG A 206 17.55 8.63 -3.67
CA ARG A 206 18.51 8.10 -4.65
C ARG A 206 18.13 8.49 -6.08
N ARG A 207 16.84 8.40 -6.43
CA ARG A 207 16.32 8.77 -7.75
C ARG A 207 16.48 10.26 -8.02
N ARG A 208 16.33 11.13 -7.00
CA ARG A 208 16.57 12.57 -7.12
C ARG A 208 18.02 12.92 -7.49
N ARG A 209 18.99 12.04 -7.24
CA ARG A 209 20.40 12.25 -7.62
C ARG A 209 20.70 11.88 -9.08
N LEU A 210 19.79 11.18 -9.77
CA LEU A 210 19.96 10.82 -11.18
C LEU A 210 19.73 12.03 -12.10
N ARG A 211 20.45 12.06 -13.23
CA ARG A 211 20.25 13.05 -14.30
C ARG A 211 18.97 12.73 -15.08
N ASP A 212 18.34 13.72 -15.71
CA ASP A 212 17.07 13.52 -16.44
C ASP A 212 17.12 12.43 -17.53
N PRO A 213 18.18 12.31 -18.37
CA PRO A 213 18.29 11.22 -19.36
C PRO A 213 18.34 9.83 -18.72
N GLU A 214 18.97 9.70 -17.55
CA GLU A 214 19.06 8.45 -16.80
C GLU A 214 17.71 8.09 -16.17
N ARG A 215 16.94 9.10 -15.73
CA ARG A 215 15.57 8.90 -15.20
C ARG A 215 14.59 8.44 -16.27
N LEU A 216 14.75 8.94 -17.50
CA LEU A 216 13.92 8.55 -18.64
C LEU A 216 14.32 7.17 -19.19
N GLY A 217 15.45 6.62 -18.73
CA GLY A 217 16.04 5.39 -19.28
C GLY A 217 16.50 5.57 -20.73
N GLU A 218 16.85 6.80 -21.11
CA GLU A 218 17.34 7.17 -22.45
C GLU A 218 18.83 6.91 -22.61
N THR A 219 19.59 7.02 -21.52
CA THR A 219 20.92 6.45 -21.43
C THR A 219 20.80 5.05 -20.83
N ALA A 220 21.26 4.03 -21.55
CA ALA A 220 21.50 2.73 -20.94
C ALA A 220 22.41 2.98 -19.73
N TRP A 221 21.94 2.64 -18.53
CA TRP A 221 22.76 2.64 -17.33
C TRP A 221 24.09 1.94 -17.67
N PRO A 222 25.25 2.61 -17.60
CA PRO A 222 26.51 1.92 -17.70
C PRO A 222 26.54 0.94 -16.54
N ALA A 223 26.49 -0.36 -16.84
CA ALA A 223 26.78 -1.39 -15.88
C ALA A 223 28.26 -1.25 -15.44
N ALA A 224 28.54 -0.37 -14.48
CA ALA A 224 29.78 -0.24 -13.69
C ALA A 224 29.62 1.01 -12.79
N ARG A 225 29.99 1.04 -11.50
CA ARG A 225 31.19 0.51 -10.84
C ARG A 225 30.94 0.34 -9.32
N ALA A 226 31.63 -0.66 -8.75
CA ALA A 226 31.88 -0.98 -7.34
C ALA A 226 30.70 -1.53 -6.52
#